data_AF-A0A1Y2FJB2-F1
#
_entry.id   AF-A0A1Y2FJB2-F1
#
_cell.length_a   1.000
_cell.length_b   1.000
_cell.length_c   1.000
_cell.angle_alpha   90.00
_cell.angle_beta   90.00
_cell.angle_gamma   90.00
#
_symmetry.space_group_name_H-M   'P 1'
#
loop_
_entity.id
_entity.type
_entity.pdbx_description
1 polymer ?
#
loop_
_entity_poly.entity_id
_entity_poly.type
_entity_poly.pdbx_seq_one_letter_code
_entity_poly.pdbx_strand_id
1 'polypeptide(L)' 'GNKFSSKYAHKGVRVLLLLEKLISHTESGIIPDITVNPHVFSSRMTLRHLIEMFIRK' A
#
# COMPACT_ATOMS: atom_id res chain seq x y z
N GLY A 1 -9.58 -12.99 -7.78
CA GLY A 1 -8.99 -11.76 -7.21
C GLY A 1 -9.06 -11.82 -5.71
N ASN A 2 -7.92 -12.00 -5.04
CA ASN A 2 -7.88 -12.05 -3.58
C ASN A 2 -8.16 -10.67 -3.00
N LYS A 3 -9.04 -10.63 -1.99
CA LYS A 3 -9.44 -9.40 -1.29
C LYS A 3 -8.53 -9.23 -0.08
N PHE A 4 -7.91 -8.06 0.03
CA PHE A 4 -7.09 -7.67 1.17
C PHE A 4 -7.73 -6.44 1.82
N SER A 5 -7.56 -6.27 3.12
CA SER A 5 -8.01 -5.07 3.83
C SER A 5 -7.01 -4.69 4.90
N SER A 6 -6.75 -3.39 5.06
CA SER A 6 -6.03 -2.90 6.24
C SER A 6 -6.95 -2.88 7.48
N LYS A 7 -6.36 -2.61 8.65
CA LYS A 7 -7.08 -2.41 9.93
C LYS A 7 -8.06 -1.22 9.89
N TYR A 8 -7.84 -0.28 8.95
CA TYR A 8 -8.70 0.89 8.72
C TYR A 8 -9.77 0.65 7.65
N ALA A 9 -10.12 -0.61 7.39
CA ALA A 9 -11.11 -1.01 6.39
C ALA A 9 -10.79 -0.50 4.96
N HIS A 10 -9.50 -0.27 4.64
CA HIS A 10 -9.06 -0.06 3.26
C HIS A 10 -9.03 -1.39 2.53
N LYS A 11 -10.19 -1.78 2.02
CA LYS A 11 -10.37 -3.00 1.25
C LYS A 11 -10.00 -2.78 -0.22
N GLY A 12 -9.15 -3.66 -0.74
CA GLY A 12 -8.74 -3.70 -2.15
C GLY A 12 -8.75 -5.13 -2.69
N VAL A 13 -8.82 -5.26 -4.01
CA VAL A 13 -8.65 -6.54 -4.71
C VAL A 13 -7.27 -6.50 -5.36
N ARG A 14 -6.48 -7.57 -5.23
CA ARG A 14 -5.22 -7.68 -5.99
C ARG A 14 -5.56 -7.71 -7.48
N VAL A 15 -5.06 -6.72 -8.22
CA VAL A 15 -5.27 -6.59 -9.68
C VAL A 15 -4.16 -7.28 -10.45
N LEU A 16 -2.91 -7.11 -10.03
CA LEU A 16 -1.73 -7.61 -10.74
C LEU A 16 -0.74 -8.22 -9.75
N LEU A 17 -0.09 -9.31 -10.15
CA LEU A 17 1.10 -9.85 -9.50
C LEU A 17 2.29 -9.50 -10.39
N LEU A 18 3.21 -8.68 -9.88
CA LEU A 18 4.38 -8.22 -10.62
C LEU A 18 5.64 -8.92 -10.10
N LEU A 19 6.63 -9.11 -10.97
CA LEU A 19 7.95 -9.57 -10.57
C LEU A 19 8.68 -8.46 -9.80
N GLU A 20 9.44 -8.81 -8.76
CA GLU A 20 10.18 -7.85 -7.93
C GLU A 20 11.07 -6.91 -8.75
N LYS A 21 11.71 -7.40 -9.81
CA LYS A 21 12.57 -6.61 -10.72
C LYS A 21 11.85 -5.46 -11.44
N LEU A 22 10.52 -5.51 -11.54
CA LEU A 22 9.71 -4.51 -12.25
C LEU A 22 9.15 -3.43 -11.32
N ILE A 23 9.35 -3.55 -10.01
CA ILE A 23 8.81 -2.64 -9.00
C ILE A 23 9.89 -1.61 -8.64
N SER A 24 9.47 -0.37 -8.36
CA SER A 24 10.38 0.68 -7.90
C SER A 24 10.98 0.33 -6.53
N HIS A 25 12.30 0.48 -6.40
CA HIS A 25 13.03 0.23 -5.17
C HIS A 25 13.43 1.55 -4.49
N THR A 26 13.62 1.51 -3.18
CA THR A 26 14.10 2.67 -2.41
C THR A 26 15.62 2.74 -2.47
N GLU A 27 16.25 3.89 -2.19
CA GLU A 27 17.72 4.04 -2.19
C GLU A 27 18.44 3.05 -1.24
N SER A 28 17.76 2.65 -0.16
CA SER A 28 18.24 1.62 0.78
C SER A 28 18.05 0.18 0.28
N GLY A 29 17.61 -0.03 -0.96
CA GLY A 29 17.39 -1.34 -1.56
C GLY A 29 16.09 -2.06 -1.14
N ILE A 30 15.17 -1.37 -0.47
CA ILE A 30 13.93 -1.96 0.02
C ILE A 30 12.92 -2.10 -1.13
N ILE A 31 12.41 -3.31 -1.33
CA ILE A 31 11.35 -3.68 -2.28
C ILE A 31 10.02 -3.72 -1.53
N PRO A 32 8.98 -3.00 -1.99
CA PRO A 32 7.68 -3.03 -1.32
C PRO A 32 6.89 -4.30 -1.68
N ASP A 33 6.34 -4.99 -0.69
CA ASP A 33 5.46 -6.17 -0.90
C ASP A 33 4.11 -5.81 -1.54
N ILE A 34 3.58 -4.62 -1.24
CA ILE A 34 2.26 -4.17 -1.69
C ILE A 34 2.34 -2.70 -2.11
N THR A 35 1.94 -2.42 -3.35
CA THR A 35 1.75 -1.06 -3.87
C THR A 35 0.27 -0.70 -3.90
N VAL A 36 -0.06 0.49 -3.40
CA VAL A 36 -1.43 1.04 -3.37
C VAL A 36 -1.49 2.38 -4.09
N ASN A 37 -2.60 2.62 -4.81
CA ASN A 37 -2.81 3.89 -5.49
C ASN A 37 -3.04 5.02 -4.46
N PRO A 38 -2.28 6.14 -4.50
CA PRO A 38 -2.41 7.24 -3.54
C PRO A 38 -3.82 7.88 -3.53
N HIS A 39 -4.58 7.80 -4.62
CA HIS A 39 -5.96 8.32 -4.66
C HIS A 39 -6.93 7.59 -3.70
N VAL A 40 -6.56 6.43 -3.16
CA VAL A 40 -7.39 5.72 -2.17
C VAL A 40 -7.50 6.48 -0.85
N PHE A 41 -6.53 7.35 -0.52
CA PHE A 41 -6.47 8.06 0.75
C PHE A 41 -7.25 9.37 0.75
N SER A 42 -7.33 10.06 -0.39
CA SER A 42 -8.02 11.36 -0.50
C SER A 42 -9.54 11.23 -0.35
N SER A 43 -10.13 10.11 -0.77
CA SER A 43 -11.58 9.91 -0.79
C SER A 43 -12.17 9.36 0.52
N ARG A 44 -11.35 8.77 1.40
CA ARG A 44 -11.83 7.98 2.56
C ARG A 44 -11.53 8.60 3.93
N MET A 45 -10.97 9.82 3.97
CA MET A 45 -10.57 10.51 5.21
C MET A 45 -9.70 9.63 6.14
N THR A 46 -8.82 8.82 5.58
CA THR A 46 -7.96 7.89 6.34
C THR A 46 -6.58 8.48 6.64
N LEU A 47 -6.54 9.71 7.15
CA LEU A 47 -5.27 10.34 7.55
C LEU A 47 -4.57 9.53 8.65
N ARG A 48 -5.35 8.96 9.57
CA ARG A 48 -4.84 8.09 10.65
C ARG A 48 -4.07 6.87 10.14
N HIS A 49 -4.45 6.32 8.99
CA HIS A 49 -3.72 5.20 8.37
C HIS A 49 -2.31 5.65 7.94
N LEU A 50 -2.18 6.83 7.34
CA LEU A 50 -0.88 7.40 6.96
C LEU A 50 -0.02 7.69 8.19
N ILE A 51 -0.62 8.21 9.27
CA ILE A 51 0.07 8.48 10.54
C ILE A 51 0.59 7.16 11.15
N GLU A 52 -0.21 6.09 11.19
CA GLU A 52 0.27 4.79 11.69
C GLU A 52 1.43 4.25 10.83
N MET A 53 1.33 4.37 9.50
CA MET A 53 2.41 3.94 8.61
C MET A 53 3.71 4.71 8.85
N PHE A 54 3.64 5.99 9.18
CA PHE A 54 4.83 6.79 9.48
C PHE A 54 5.43 6.46 10.85
N ILE A 55 4.60 6.30 11.89
CA ILE A 55 5.06 5.97 13.25
C ILE A 55 5.69 4.56 13.30
N ARG A 56 5.22 3.65 12.45
CA ARG A 56 5.60 2.24 12.44
C ARG A 56 6.70 1.91 11.42
N LYS A 57 7.16 2.92 10.67
CA LYS A 57 8.31 2.83 9.75
C LYS A 57 9.62 2.87 10.51
#